data_AF-A0A8C1CQG3-F1
#
_entry.id   AF-A0A8C1CQG3-F1
#
_cell.length_a   1.000
_cell.length_b   1.000
_cell.length_c   1.000
_cell.angle_alpha   90.00
_cell.angle_beta   90.00
_cell.angle_gamma   90.00
#
_symmetry.space_group_name_H-M   'P 1'
#
loop_
_entity.id
_entity.type
_entity.pdbx_description
1 polymer ?
#
loop_
_entity_poly.entity_id
_entity_poly.type
_entity_poly.pdbx_seq_one_letter_code
_entity_poly.pdbx_strand_id
1 'polypeptide(L)'
;MVCQLSSRHMVVKWDEALHYLPIYSPSEEEKKNPALFAHNVRRLMAKALQVPVTDYSYEDCQLAMAEGQIRLPVDTCLLEFAKLVRSLGLKRVNSEKLLQDYGKRARKLQGQRLSLEDFSQFLELPVSDELRHMFALFDENEDHSMDVREFVIAFSVVCRPAKTLDTIRLAFQMFEAEEDGAITENELMCILRTALGVGELKVSRLFRAIDEEDSGKISFESFREFVDQHPDFAEQYLYSDNAGFGSSSPSHAANGFCADFSPSEQKKLD
;
A
#
# COMPACT_ATOMS: atom_id res chain seq x y z
N MET A 1 12.25 11.23 14.64
CA MET A 1 13.46 11.95 14.15
C MET A 1 13.00 12.94 13.09
N VAL A 2 13.33 14.23 13.21
CA VAL A 2 12.87 15.27 12.27
C VAL A 2 14.09 15.92 11.63
N CYS A 3 14.26 15.74 10.32
CA CYS A 3 15.20 16.54 9.53
C CYS A 3 14.45 17.77 9.01
N GLN A 4 14.85 18.97 9.43
CA GLN A 4 14.37 20.22 8.86
C GLN A 4 15.46 20.84 7.97
N LEU A 5 15.10 21.18 6.75
CA LEU A 5 15.89 22.04 5.87
C LEU A 5 15.60 23.50 6.26
N SER A 6 16.53 24.13 6.99
CA SER A 6 16.54 25.59 7.11
C SER A 6 17.38 26.16 5.97
N SER A 7 16.98 27.30 5.40
CA SER A 7 17.46 27.88 4.12
C SER A 7 18.97 28.13 3.98
N ARG A 8 19.81 27.72 4.95
CA ARG A 8 21.27 27.83 4.92
C ARG A 8 22.04 26.65 5.49
N HIS A 9 21.41 25.69 6.19
CA HIS A 9 22.12 24.59 6.85
C HIS A 9 21.30 23.29 6.89
N MET A 10 22.01 22.17 6.73
CA MET A 10 21.47 20.83 6.97
C MET A 10 21.65 20.50 8.45
N VAL A 11 20.54 20.26 9.15
CA VAL A 11 20.50 20.06 10.60
C VAL A 11 20.11 18.62 10.90
N VAL A 12 20.91 17.96 11.72
CA VAL A 12 20.68 16.58 12.14
C VAL A 12 20.71 16.51 13.66
N LYS A 13 19.73 15.83 14.27
CA LYS A 13 19.66 15.63 15.72
C LYS A 13 20.06 14.20 16.08
N TRP A 14 21.06 14.06 16.95
CA TRP A 14 21.61 12.80 17.45
C TRP A 14 21.94 13.02 18.94
N ASP A 15 21.58 12.10 19.83
CA ASP A 15 21.87 12.15 21.29
C ASP A 15 21.65 13.52 21.95
N GLU A 16 20.46 14.10 21.76
CA GLU A 16 20.05 15.41 22.31
C GLU A 16 20.88 16.64 21.86
N ALA A 17 21.95 16.45 21.08
CA ALA A 17 22.78 17.50 20.52
C ALA A 17 22.42 17.79 19.04
N LEU A 18 22.52 19.07 18.67
CA LEU A 18 22.27 19.54 17.31
C LEU A 18 23.60 19.54 16.53
N HIS A 19 23.71 18.70 15.50
CA HIS A 19 24.89 18.63 14.66
C HIS A 19 24.60 19.25 13.29
N TYR A 20 25.40 20.26 12.92
CA TYR A 20 25.34 20.89 11.61
C TYR A 20 26.28 20.18 10.64
N LEU A 21 25.74 19.72 9.52
CA LEU A 21 26.56 19.18 8.44
C LEU A 21 27.21 20.32 7.64
N PRO A 22 28.38 20.08 7.03
CA PRO A 22 28.99 21.04 6.11
C PRO A 22 28.00 21.47 5.02
N ILE A 23 28.11 22.73 4.59
CA ILE A 23 27.24 23.28 3.55
C ILE A 23 27.43 22.49 2.26
N TYR A 24 26.36 21.81 1.83
CA TYR A 24 26.36 21.09 0.56
C TYR A 24 26.06 22.06 -0.59
N SER A 25 27.02 22.23 -1.50
CA SER A 25 26.91 23.13 -2.64
C SER A 25 26.67 22.32 -3.92
N PRO A 26 25.62 22.61 -4.71
CA PRO A 26 25.31 21.84 -5.90
C PRO A 26 26.38 21.98 -6.99
N SER A 27 26.70 20.88 -7.66
CA SER A 27 27.46 20.86 -8.91
C SER A 27 26.70 21.51 -10.07
N GLU A 28 27.37 21.78 -11.20
CA GLU A 28 26.71 22.31 -12.40
C GLU A 28 25.64 21.36 -12.97
N GLU A 29 25.80 20.06 -12.76
CA GLU A 29 24.81 19.06 -13.14
C GLU A 29 23.60 19.08 -12.20
N GLU A 30 23.85 19.14 -10.89
CA GLU A 30 22.81 19.26 -9.86
C GLU A 30 22.02 20.57 -9.95
N LYS A 31 22.66 21.67 -10.39
CA LYS A 31 21.98 22.94 -10.68
C LYS A 31 20.96 22.80 -11.82
N LYS A 32 21.20 21.90 -12.77
CA LYS A 32 20.31 21.61 -13.90
C LYS A 32 19.30 20.50 -13.59
N ASN A 33 19.58 19.68 -12.57
CA ASN A 33 18.74 18.56 -12.16
C ASN A 33 18.43 18.63 -10.64
N PRO A 34 17.33 19.30 -10.25
CA PRO A 34 16.94 19.42 -8.84
C PRO A 34 16.70 18.07 -8.14
N ALA A 35 16.28 17.04 -8.86
CA ALA A 35 16.06 15.71 -8.29
C ALA A 35 17.39 15.02 -7.92
N LEU A 36 18.41 15.16 -8.77
CA LEU A 36 19.76 14.67 -8.48
C LEU A 36 20.36 15.34 -7.25
N PHE A 37 20.20 16.67 -7.13
CA PHE A 37 20.61 17.41 -5.95
C PHE A 37 19.95 16.88 -4.67
N ALA A 38 18.61 16.75 -4.68
CA ALA A 38 17.85 16.23 -3.55
C ALA A 38 18.28 14.80 -3.16
N HIS A 39 18.54 13.93 -4.14
CA HIS A 39 19.03 12.57 -3.91
C HIS A 39 20.41 12.59 -3.23
N ASN A 40 21.36 13.38 -3.72
CA ASN A 40 22.70 13.46 -3.16
C ASN A 40 22.72 14.06 -1.73
N VAL A 41 21.93 15.11 -1.49
CA VAL A 41 21.72 15.69 -0.16
C VAL A 41 21.18 14.64 0.81
N ARG A 42 20.16 13.87 0.40
CA ARG A 42 19.57 12.79 1.20
C ARG A 42 20.62 11.74 1.55
N ARG A 43 21.41 11.29 0.57
CA ARG A 43 22.48 10.32 0.77
C ARG A 43 23.54 10.80 1.76
N LEU A 44 23.88 12.09 1.71
CA LEU A 44 24.82 12.69 2.65
C LEU A 44 24.25 12.76 4.08
N MET A 45 22.97 13.13 4.24
CA MET A 45 22.29 13.07 5.55
C MET A 45 22.27 11.65 6.12
N ALA A 46 21.88 10.67 5.32
CA ALA A 46 21.77 9.28 5.74
C ALA A 46 23.14 8.71 6.15
N LYS A 47 24.19 9.00 5.38
CA LYS A 47 25.56 8.63 5.74
C LYS A 47 26.00 9.22 7.07
N ALA A 48 25.70 10.50 7.32
CA ALA A 48 26.05 11.14 8.59
C ALA A 48 25.28 10.55 9.78
N LEU A 49 24.04 10.15 9.55
CA LEU A 49 23.17 9.51 10.53
C LEU A 49 23.41 8.01 10.73
N GLN A 50 24.21 7.38 9.87
CA GLN A 50 24.40 5.93 9.80
C GLN A 50 23.08 5.17 9.63
N VAL A 51 22.15 5.75 8.88
CA VAL A 51 20.86 5.11 8.55
C VAL A 51 20.84 4.73 7.07
N PRO A 52 20.11 3.67 6.69
CA PRO A 52 19.90 3.35 5.29
C PRO A 52 19.13 4.47 4.59
N VAL A 53 19.39 4.64 3.29
CA VAL A 53 18.57 5.51 2.44
C VAL A 53 17.41 4.69 1.90
N THR A 54 16.20 5.23 2.02
CA THR A 54 15.00 4.67 1.38
C THR A 54 14.49 5.62 0.31
N ASP A 55 14.13 5.11 -0.86
CA ASP A 55 13.49 5.88 -1.93
C ASP A 55 11.97 5.93 -1.76
N TYR A 56 11.54 6.40 -0.59
CA TYR A 56 10.15 6.73 -0.30
C TYR A 56 9.87 8.19 -0.59
N SER A 57 8.77 8.44 -1.27
CA SER A 57 8.20 9.78 -1.46
C SER A 57 7.44 10.23 -0.22
N TYR A 58 7.09 11.51 -0.17
CA TYR A 58 6.26 12.04 0.91
C TYR A 58 4.90 11.34 0.97
N GLU A 59 4.31 11.02 -0.19
CA GLU A 59 3.05 10.28 -0.27
C GLU A 59 3.18 8.84 0.24
N ASP A 60 4.35 8.20 0.06
CA ASP A 60 4.59 6.85 0.58
C ASP A 60 4.65 6.86 2.12
N CYS A 61 5.28 7.89 2.71
CA CYS A 61 5.26 8.10 4.16
C CYS A 61 3.83 8.41 4.66
N GLN A 62 3.06 9.22 3.93
CA GLN A 62 1.67 9.49 4.30
C GLN A 62 0.80 8.23 4.28
N LEU A 63 1.01 7.35 3.28
CA LEU A 63 0.33 6.07 3.19
C LEU A 63 0.69 5.18 4.39
N ALA A 64 1.99 5.02 4.68
CA ALA A 64 2.46 4.19 5.80
C ALA A 64 2.08 4.74 7.19
N MET A 65 1.96 6.07 7.34
CA MET A 65 1.66 6.73 8.61
C MET A 65 0.18 7.11 8.76
N ALA A 66 -0.70 6.69 7.85
CA ALA A 66 -2.11 7.06 7.93
C ALA A 66 -2.78 6.44 9.17
N GLU A 67 -3.37 7.30 10.00
CA GLU A 67 -4.11 6.90 11.20
C GLU A 67 -5.59 6.64 10.83
N GLY A 68 -5.86 5.49 10.21
CA GLY A 68 -7.21 4.95 10.02
C GLY A 68 -7.61 3.96 11.11
N GLN A 69 -8.84 3.42 11.04
CA GLN A 69 -9.29 2.32 11.91
C GLN A 69 -8.46 1.05 11.75
N ILE A 70 -7.78 0.93 10.59
CA ILE A 70 -6.86 -0.16 10.29
C ILE A 70 -5.54 0.47 9.88
N ARG A 71 -4.45 0.09 10.55
CA ARG A 71 -3.11 0.56 10.21
C ARG A 71 -2.45 -0.37 9.21
N LEU A 72 -1.68 0.19 8.28
CA LEU A 72 -0.91 -0.63 7.36
C LEU A 72 0.29 -1.25 8.09
N PRO A 73 0.61 -2.53 7.81
CA PRO A 73 1.83 -3.15 8.26
C PRO A 73 3.08 -2.46 7.70
N VAL A 74 4.20 -2.60 8.41
CA VAL A 74 5.49 -2.01 8.02
C VAL A 74 6.00 -2.60 6.70
N ASP A 75 5.64 -3.84 6.41
CA ASP A 75 6.01 -4.62 5.22
C ASP A 75 4.92 -4.67 4.14
N THR A 76 3.96 -3.73 4.18
CA THR A 76 2.88 -3.67 3.19
C THR A 76 3.41 -3.54 1.75
N CYS A 77 2.88 -4.36 0.83
CA CYS A 77 3.19 -4.25 -0.60
C CYS A 77 2.55 -3.03 -1.28
N LEU A 78 1.66 -2.32 -0.57
CA LEU A 78 0.96 -1.15 -1.11
C LEU A 78 1.90 0.03 -1.44
N LEU A 79 3.10 0.07 -0.87
CA LEU A 79 4.09 1.10 -1.23
C LEU A 79 4.60 0.93 -2.67
N GLU A 80 4.84 -0.30 -3.11
CA GLU A 80 5.23 -0.58 -4.49
C GLU A 80 4.06 -0.30 -5.45
N PHE A 81 2.87 -0.77 -5.09
CA PHE A 81 1.66 -0.46 -5.84
C PHE A 81 1.42 1.05 -5.95
N ALA A 82 1.63 1.83 -4.88
CA ALA A 82 1.51 3.29 -4.90
C ALA A 82 2.52 3.95 -5.87
N LYS A 83 3.74 3.41 -5.98
CA LYS A 83 4.72 3.87 -6.98
C LYS A 83 4.23 3.63 -8.40
N LEU A 84 3.67 2.46 -8.69
CA LEU A 84 3.12 2.14 -10.01
C LEU A 84 1.91 3.00 -10.35
N VAL A 85 0.99 3.21 -9.40
CA VAL A 85 -0.15 4.13 -9.53
C VAL A 85 0.29 5.54 -9.92
N ARG A 86 1.38 6.03 -9.33
CA ARG A 86 1.98 7.32 -9.66
C ARG A 86 2.62 7.32 -11.04
N SER A 87 3.38 6.28 -11.36
CA SER A 87 4.07 6.11 -12.65
C SER A 87 3.08 6.08 -13.83
N LEU A 88 1.97 5.37 -13.66
CA LEU A 88 0.89 5.28 -14.65
C LEU A 88 -0.03 6.51 -14.69
N GLY A 89 0.18 7.50 -13.81
CA GLY A 89 -0.63 8.72 -13.76
C GLY A 89 -2.11 8.47 -13.39
N LEU A 90 -2.40 7.39 -12.65
CA LEU A 90 -3.77 7.00 -12.28
C LEU A 90 -4.36 7.90 -11.18
N LYS A 91 -3.52 8.48 -10.32
CA LYS A 91 -3.98 9.37 -9.24
C LYS A 91 -4.35 10.75 -9.79
N ARG A 92 -5.64 10.96 -10.06
CA ARG A 92 -6.21 12.20 -10.64
C ARG A 92 -6.91 13.07 -9.58
N VAL A 93 -7.18 14.34 -9.93
CA VAL A 93 -7.90 15.36 -9.12
C VAL A 93 -9.33 14.92 -8.71
N ASN A 94 -9.88 13.86 -9.31
CA ASN A 94 -11.23 13.36 -9.04
C ASN A 94 -11.26 11.87 -8.68
N SER A 95 -10.36 11.46 -7.78
CA SER A 95 -10.19 10.06 -7.34
C SER A 95 -11.47 9.43 -6.82
N GLU A 96 -12.33 10.18 -6.11
CA GLU A 96 -13.58 9.62 -5.56
C GLU A 96 -14.56 9.18 -6.67
N LYS A 97 -14.80 10.04 -7.68
CA LYS A 97 -15.68 9.67 -8.80
C LYS A 97 -15.11 8.49 -9.59
N LEU A 98 -13.79 8.46 -9.75
CA LEU A 98 -13.09 7.36 -10.43
C LEU A 98 -13.23 6.04 -9.66
N LEU A 99 -13.03 6.05 -8.34
CA LEU A 99 -13.21 4.87 -7.49
C LEU A 99 -14.64 4.34 -7.55
N GLN A 100 -15.64 5.22 -7.55
CA GLN A 100 -17.04 4.84 -7.69
C GLN A 100 -17.34 4.21 -9.06
N ASP A 101 -16.76 4.74 -10.13
CA ASP A 101 -16.90 4.16 -11.47
C ASP A 101 -16.23 2.78 -11.57
N TYR A 102 -14.98 2.68 -11.10
CA TYR A 102 -14.25 1.42 -11.03
C TYR A 102 -14.99 0.37 -10.20
N GLY A 103 -15.52 0.73 -9.03
CA GLY A 103 -16.30 -0.18 -8.20
C GLY A 103 -17.56 -0.69 -8.90
N LYS A 104 -18.30 0.18 -9.59
CA LYS A 104 -19.49 -0.22 -10.36
C LYS A 104 -19.15 -1.18 -11.50
N ARG A 105 -18.07 -0.91 -12.24
CA ARG A 105 -17.63 -1.79 -13.33
C ARG A 105 -17.11 -3.12 -12.80
N ALA A 106 -16.37 -3.11 -11.69
CA ALA A 106 -15.88 -4.33 -11.04
C ALA A 106 -17.02 -5.21 -10.51
N ARG A 107 -18.04 -4.62 -9.86
CA ARG A 107 -19.24 -5.36 -9.41
C ARG A 107 -19.95 -6.07 -10.57
N LYS A 108 -20.06 -5.40 -11.73
CA LYS A 108 -20.71 -5.98 -12.93
C LYS A 108 -20.00 -7.21 -13.47
N LEU A 109 -18.71 -7.38 -13.18
CA LEU A 109 -17.95 -8.56 -13.58
C LEU A 109 -18.25 -9.77 -12.70
N GLN A 110 -18.92 -9.60 -11.56
CA GLN A 110 -19.36 -10.70 -10.68
C GLN A 110 -18.23 -11.69 -10.34
N GLY A 111 -17.02 -11.17 -10.10
CA GLY A 111 -15.84 -11.98 -9.79
C GLY A 111 -15.14 -12.63 -10.98
N GLN A 112 -15.57 -12.35 -12.21
CA GLN A 112 -14.83 -12.73 -13.41
C GLN A 112 -13.41 -12.16 -13.36
N ARG A 113 -12.42 -13.04 -13.46
CA ARG A 113 -11.00 -12.67 -13.52
C ARG A 113 -10.66 -12.09 -14.89
N LEU A 114 -9.81 -11.07 -14.90
CA LEU A 114 -9.39 -10.36 -16.11
C LEU A 114 -7.98 -10.77 -16.54
N SER A 115 -7.78 -10.93 -17.85
CA SER A 115 -6.45 -11.00 -18.46
C SER A 115 -5.75 -9.63 -18.40
N LEU A 116 -4.45 -9.59 -18.74
CA LEU A 116 -3.71 -8.32 -18.86
C LEU A 116 -4.37 -7.38 -19.89
N GLU A 117 -4.82 -7.92 -21.02
CA GLU A 117 -5.47 -7.17 -22.09
C GLU A 117 -6.83 -6.61 -21.64
N ASP A 118 -7.61 -7.38 -20.89
CA ASP A 118 -8.89 -6.92 -20.36
C ASP A 118 -8.69 -5.90 -19.23
N PHE A 119 -7.65 -6.08 -18.41
CA PHE A 119 -7.27 -5.10 -17.39
C PHE A 119 -6.82 -3.78 -18.00
N SER A 120 -6.07 -3.81 -19.11
CA SER A 120 -5.68 -2.60 -19.84
C SER A 120 -6.89 -1.85 -20.39
N GLN A 121 -7.87 -2.58 -20.93
CA GLN A 121 -9.15 -2.01 -21.36
C GLN A 121 -9.96 -1.44 -20.19
N PHE A 122 -9.98 -2.15 -19.06
CA PHE A 122 -10.61 -1.65 -17.84
C PHE A 122 -10.00 -0.30 -17.42
N LEU A 123 -8.68 -0.16 -17.40
CA LEU A 123 -8.03 1.10 -17.00
C LEU A 123 -8.01 2.17 -18.09
N GLU A 124 -8.40 1.83 -19.32
CA GLU A 124 -8.25 2.69 -20.51
C GLU A 124 -6.79 3.12 -20.72
N LEU A 125 -5.86 2.18 -20.50
CA LEU A 125 -4.42 2.39 -20.65
C LEU A 125 -3.83 1.39 -21.66
N PRO A 126 -2.80 1.80 -22.43
CA PRO A 126 -2.05 0.86 -23.24
C PRO A 126 -1.26 -0.10 -22.36
N VAL A 127 -1.00 -1.31 -22.85
CA VAL A 127 -0.13 -2.25 -22.16
C VAL A 127 1.31 -1.72 -22.17
N SER A 128 1.80 -1.33 -21.00
CA SER A 128 3.18 -0.93 -20.73
C SER A 128 3.85 -1.89 -19.75
N ASP A 129 5.15 -1.74 -19.54
CA ASP A 129 5.89 -2.56 -18.57
C ASP A 129 5.45 -2.25 -17.13
N GLU A 130 5.09 -1.00 -16.84
CA GLU A 130 4.50 -0.61 -15.56
C GLU A 130 3.11 -1.23 -15.35
N LEU A 131 2.30 -1.35 -16.42
CA LEU A 131 1.00 -2.01 -16.33
C LEU A 131 1.16 -3.53 -16.13
N ARG A 132 2.12 -4.16 -16.82
CA ARG A 132 2.47 -5.57 -16.60
C ARG A 132 2.91 -5.82 -15.17
N HIS A 133 3.77 -4.94 -14.64
CA HIS A 133 4.22 -5.03 -13.27
C HIS A 133 3.04 -4.86 -12.30
N MET A 134 2.16 -3.89 -12.53
CA MET A 134 0.96 -3.71 -11.72
C MET A 134 0.04 -4.93 -11.75
N PHE A 135 -0.16 -5.53 -12.92
CA PHE A 135 -0.96 -6.75 -13.09
C PHE A 135 -0.36 -7.91 -12.29
N ALA A 136 0.96 -8.10 -12.37
CA ALA A 136 1.67 -9.16 -11.67
C ALA A 136 1.53 -9.10 -10.14
N LEU A 137 1.24 -7.92 -9.57
CA LEU A 137 0.96 -7.79 -8.13
C LEU A 137 -0.34 -8.48 -7.69
N PHE A 138 -1.25 -8.78 -8.63
CA PHE A 138 -2.57 -9.38 -8.34
C PHE A 138 -2.76 -10.76 -9.03
N ASP A 139 -1.78 -11.23 -9.80
CA ASP A 139 -1.77 -12.56 -10.43
C ASP A 139 -1.10 -13.59 -9.51
N GLU A 140 -1.73 -13.86 -8.36
CA GLU A 140 -1.14 -14.67 -7.29
C GLU A 140 -0.91 -16.14 -7.68
N ASN A 141 -1.73 -16.65 -8.61
CA ASN A 141 -1.66 -18.04 -9.05
C ASN A 141 -0.80 -18.23 -10.31
N GLU A 142 -0.20 -17.16 -10.82
CA GLU A 142 0.51 -17.13 -12.11
C GLU A 142 -0.33 -17.72 -13.25
N ASP A 143 -1.65 -17.55 -13.19
CA ASP A 143 -2.60 -18.06 -14.18
C ASP A 143 -2.91 -17.02 -15.26
N HIS A 144 -2.18 -15.90 -15.24
CA HIS A 144 -2.33 -14.76 -16.15
C HIS A 144 -3.71 -14.12 -16.06
N SER A 145 -4.31 -14.17 -14.87
CA SER A 145 -5.59 -13.52 -14.59
C SER A 145 -5.61 -12.88 -13.20
N MET A 146 -6.42 -11.84 -13.02
CA MET A 146 -6.57 -11.16 -11.73
C MET A 146 -8.03 -10.86 -11.40
N ASP A 147 -8.37 -10.80 -10.12
CA ASP A 147 -9.65 -10.22 -9.70
C ASP A 147 -9.51 -8.69 -9.63
N VAL A 148 -10.17 -7.98 -10.54
CA VAL A 148 -10.05 -6.51 -10.60
C VAL A 148 -10.59 -5.82 -9.35
N ARG A 149 -11.44 -6.49 -8.56
CA ARG A 149 -11.92 -5.94 -7.28
C ARG A 149 -10.77 -5.71 -6.31
N GLU A 150 -9.74 -6.57 -6.33
CA GLU A 150 -8.54 -6.42 -5.50
C GLU A 150 -7.77 -5.15 -5.89
N PHE A 151 -7.59 -4.92 -7.20
CA PHE A 151 -7.00 -3.66 -7.69
C PHE A 151 -7.78 -2.43 -7.21
N VAL A 152 -9.11 -2.45 -7.29
CA VAL A 152 -9.94 -1.31 -6.88
C VAL A 152 -9.80 -1.03 -5.38
N ILE A 153 -9.71 -2.07 -4.55
CA ILE A 153 -9.48 -1.95 -3.11
C ILE A 153 -8.11 -1.32 -2.83
N ALA A 154 -7.04 -1.89 -3.38
CA ALA A 154 -5.68 -1.38 -3.20
C ALA A 154 -5.56 0.08 -3.69
N PHE A 155 -6.16 0.39 -4.85
CA PHE A 155 -6.21 1.74 -5.40
C PHE A 155 -6.96 2.70 -4.49
N SER A 156 -8.04 2.25 -3.86
CA SER A 156 -8.76 3.01 -2.84
C SER A 156 -7.86 3.38 -1.67
N VAL A 157 -7.10 2.43 -1.11
CA VAL A 157 -6.18 2.70 0.01
C VAL A 157 -5.13 3.75 -0.38
N VAL A 158 -4.50 3.62 -1.55
CA VAL A 158 -3.50 4.58 -2.05
C VAL A 158 -4.09 5.98 -2.30
N CYS A 159 -5.36 6.06 -2.72
CA CYS A 159 -6.04 7.31 -2.98
C CYS A 159 -6.49 8.02 -1.69
N ARG A 160 -6.87 7.26 -0.65
CA ARG A 160 -7.46 7.78 0.59
C ARG A 160 -7.00 6.97 1.82
N PRO A 161 -5.71 7.04 2.18
CA PRO A 161 -5.12 6.13 3.16
C PRO A 161 -5.69 6.27 4.58
N ALA A 162 -6.17 7.46 4.96
CA ALA A 162 -6.83 7.69 6.25
C ALA A 162 -8.33 7.30 6.28
N LYS A 163 -8.91 6.83 5.16
CA LYS A 163 -10.35 6.53 5.04
C LYS A 163 -10.58 5.03 4.83
N THR A 164 -10.00 4.21 5.71
CA THR A 164 -10.05 2.75 5.59
C THR A 164 -11.48 2.22 5.59
N LEU A 165 -12.38 2.73 6.45
CA LEU A 165 -13.79 2.32 6.42
C LEU A 165 -14.51 2.64 5.10
N ASP A 166 -14.20 3.76 4.44
CA ASP A 166 -14.77 4.06 3.12
C ASP A 166 -14.27 3.08 2.06
N THR A 167 -13.01 2.63 2.17
CA THR A 167 -12.44 1.56 1.34
C THR A 167 -13.12 0.22 1.58
N ILE A 168 -13.32 -0.17 2.84
CA ILE A 168 -14.04 -1.40 3.19
C ILE A 168 -15.49 -1.34 2.67
N ARG A 169 -16.17 -0.20 2.83
CA ARG A 169 -17.52 -0.02 2.28
C ARG A 169 -17.57 -0.21 0.76
N LEU A 170 -16.63 0.38 0.04
CA LEU A 170 -16.52 0.21 -1.41
C LEU A 170 -16.28 -1.26 -1.77
N ALA A 171 -15.49 -1.97 -0.97
CA ALA A 171 -15.24 -3.39 -1.14
C ALA A 171 -16.52 -4.22 -0.94
N PHE A 172 -17.25 -4.02 0.15
CA PHE A 172 -18.55 -4.68 0.36
C PHE A 172 -19.50 -4.47 -0.82
N GLN A 173 -19.59 -3.25 -1.35
CA GLN A 173 -20.43 -2.96 -2.53
C GLN A 173 -20.05 -3.75 -3.80
N MET A 174 -18.81 -4.24 -3.91
CA MET A 174 -18.34 -5.05 -5.04
C MET A 174 -18.46 -6.56 -4.81
N PHE A 175 -18.53 -7.00 -3.55
CA PHE A 175 -18.54 -8.42 -3.17
C PHE A 175 -19.91 -8.90 -2.68
N GLU A 176 -20.74 -8.02 -2.11
CA GLU A 176 -22.03 -8.37 -1.53
C GLU A 176 -22.92 -9.11 -2.53
N ALA A 177 -23.57 -10.18 -2.06
CA ALA A 177 -24.56 -10.89 -2.85
C ALA A 177 -25.82 -10.02 -3.04
N GLU A 178 -26.43 -10.09 -4.22
CA GLU A 178 -27.59 -9.26 -4.55
C GLU A 178 -28.84 -9.62 -3.73
N GLU A 179 -28.91 -10.83 -3.20
CA GLU A 179 -30.06 -11.36 -2.46
C GLU A 179 -30.20 -10.78 -1.05
N ASP A 180 -29.08 -10.59 -0.35
CA ASP A 180 -29.05 -10.25 1.08
C ASP A 180 -28.10 -9.09 1.42
N GLY A 181 -27.29 -8.62 0.46
CA GLY A 181 -26.32 -7.55 0.70
C GLY A 181 -25.19 -7.96 1.65
N ALA A 182 -24.91 -9.26 1.77
CA ALA A 182 -23.90 -9.79 2.68
C ALA A 182 -22.74 -10.45 1.94
N ILE A 183 -21.61 -10.59 2.64
CA ILE A 183 -20.40 -11.27 2.17
C ILE A 183 -20.05 -12.45 3.07
N THR A 184 -19.35 -13.41 2.51
CA THR A 184 -18.82 -14.59 3.21
C THR A 184 -17.48 -14.33 3.89
N GLU A 185 -17.02 -15.26 4.73
CA GLU A 185 -15.72 -15.17 5.40
C GLU A 185 -14.55 -15.06 4.41
N ASN A 186 -14.57 -15.83 3.33
CA ASN A 186 -13.53 -15.80 2.30
C ASN A 186 -13.46 -14.46 1.57
N GLU A 187 -14.61 -13.81 1.36
CA GLU A 187 -14.67 -12.49 0.74
C GLU A 187 -14.16 -11.41 1.70
N LEU A 188 -14.52 -11.48 2.99
CA LEU A 188 -13.94 -10.58 3.99
C LEU A 188 -12.41 -10.73 4.07
N MET A 189 -11.91 -11.97 4.04
CA MET A 189 -10.48 -12.27 4.01
C MET A 189 -9.80 -11.59 2.82
N CYS A 190 -10.32 -11.78 1.60
CA CYS A 190 -9.81 -11.16 0.38
C CYS A 190 -9.79 -9.63 0.48
N ILE A 191 -10.88 -9.04 0.97
CA ILE A 191 -11.00 -7.59 1.15
C ILE A 191 -9.93 -7.05 2.10
N LEU A 192 -9.82 -7.62 3.30
CA LEU A 192 -8.91 -7.12 4.33
C LEU A 192 -7.45 -7.39 3.98
N ARG A 193 -7.15 -8.56 3.42
CA ARG A 193 -5.82 -8.91 2.92
C ARG A 193 -5.32 -7.89 1.91
N THR A 194 -6.16 -7.58 0.93
CA THR A 194 -5.84 -6.61 -0.12
C THR A 194 -5.71 -5.19 0.44
N ALA A 195 -6.62 -4.79 1.33
CA ALA A 195 -6.59 -3.46 1.95
C ALA A 195 -5.36 -3.24 2.84
N LEU A 196 -4.80 -4.30 3.41
CA LEU A 196 -3.57 -4.29 4.21
C LEU A 196 -2.31 -4.46 3.34
N GLY A 197 -2.43 -5.02 2.13
CA GLY A 197 -1.31 -5.36 1.27
C GLY A 197 -0.40 -6.42 1.87
N VAL A 198 -1.00 -7.51 2.36
CA VAL A 198 -0.29 -8.64 2.99
C VAL A 198 -0.57 -9.92 2.22
N GLY A 199 0.37 -10.86 2.23
CA GLY A 199 0.20 -12.13 1.50
C GLY A 199 -0.82 -13.07 2.17
N GLU A 200 -0.83 -13.11 3.51
CA GLU A 200 -1.68 -14.01 4.30
C GLU A 200 -2.38 -13.23 5.41
N LEU A 201 -3.66 -13.51 5.61
CA LEU A 201 -4.46 -12.91 6.68
C LEU A 201 -5.53 -13.88 7.17
N LYS A 202 -5.52 -14.20 8.45
CA LYS A 202 -6.61 -14.93 9.10
C LYS A 202 -7.68 -13.97 9.59
N VAL A 203 -8.93 -14.22 9.23
CA VAL A 203 -10.08 -13.38 9.64
C VAL A 203 -11.15 -14.14 10.42
N SER A 204 -11.01 -15.46 10.63
CA SER A 204 -12.04 -16.30 11.24
C SER A 204 -12.50 -15.84 12.62
N ARG A 205 -11.56 -15.35 13.46
CA ARG A 205 -11.90 -14.81 14.77
C ARG A 205 -12.70 -13.51 14.68
N LEU A 206 -12.34 -12.64 13.73
CA LEU A 206 -13.08 -11.40 13.47
C LEU A 206 -14.46 -11.71 12.92
N PHE A 207 -14.54 -12.57 11.90
CA PHE A 207 -15.79 -12.93 11.23
C PHE A 207 -16.80 -13.51 12.23
N ARG A 208 -16.38 -14.49 13.04
CA ARG A 208 -17.24 -15.08 14.08
C ARG A 208 -17.65 -14.10 15.18
N ALA A 209 -16.85 -13.06 15.43
CA ALA A 209 -17.22 -12.03 16.40
C ALA A 209 -18.29 -11.07 15.85
N ILE A 210 -18.43 -10.97 14.53
CA ILE A 210 -19.44 -10.14 13.84
C ILE A 210 -20.69 -10.95 13.51
N ASP A 211 -20.52 -12.20 13.06
CA ASP A 211 -21.61 -13.13 12.71
C ASP A 211 -22.18 -13.82 13.97
N GLU A 212 -22.75 -13.03 14.88
CA GLU A 212 -23.30 -13.52 16.15
C GLU A 212 -24.46 -14.52 15.96
N GLU A 213 -25.16 -14.42 14.83
CA GLU A 213 -26.30 -15.28 14.47
C GLU A 213 -25.88 -16.60 13.77
N ASP A 214 -24.58 -16.81 13.55
CA ASP A 214 -24.02 -17.98 12.85
C ASP A 214 -24.66 -18.20 11.47
N SER A 215 -24.89 -17.08 10.76
CA SER A 215 -25.53 -17.07 9.44
C SER A 215 -24.58 -17.49 8.32
N GLY A 216 -23.27 -17.44 8.57
CA GLY A 216 -22.20 -17.66 7.60
C GLY A 216 -21.94 -16.46 6.69
N LYS A 217 -22.60 -15.31 6.92
CA LYS A 217 -22.47 -14.09 6.13
C LYS A 217 -22.51 -12.84 7.02
N ILE A 218 -21.90 -11.74 6.58
CA ILE A 218 -21.98 -10.44 7.29
C ILE A 218 -22.29 -9.30 6.31
N SER A 219 -23.06 -8.31 6.75
CA SER A 219 -23.29 -7.08 6.00
C SER A 219 -22.26 -6.00 6.36
N PHE A 220 -22.20 -4.94 5.56
CA PHE A 220 -21.33 -3.80 5.91
C PHE A 220 -21.81 -3.12 7.20
N GLU A 221 -23.12 -3.10 7.45
CA GLU A 221 -23.74 -2.52 8.63
C GLU A 221 -23.29 -3.23 9.91
N SER A 222 -23.32 -4.58 9.93
CA SER A 222 -22.87 -5.35 11.09
C SER A 222 -21.36 -5.20 11.32
N PHE A 223 -20.56 -5.22 10.24
CA PHE A 223 -19.13 -4.94 10.32
C PHE A 223 -18.86 -3.55 10.91
N ARG A 224 -19.55 -2.51 10.43
CA ARG A 224 -19.37 -1.14 10.90
C ARG A 224 -19.76 -0.99 12.37
N GLU A 225 -20.91 -1.55 12.76
CA GLU A 225 -21.38 -1.51 14.14
C GLU A 225 -20.37 -2.17 15.09
N PHE A 226 -19.81 -3.32 14.70
CA PHE A 226 -18.75 -3.97 15.48
C PHE A 226 -17.50 -3.08 15.59
N VAL A 227 -17.01 -2.49 14.51
CA VAL A 227 -15.83 -1.60 14.54
C VAL A 227 -16.06 -0.37 15.41
N ASP A 228 -17.26 0.21 15.37
CA ASP A 228 -17.62 1.37 16.20
C ASP A 228 -17.64 1.02 17.70
N GLN A 229 -18.06 -0.21 18.05
CA GLN A 229 -18.06 -0.70 19.43
C GLN A 229 -16.68 -1.20 19.90
N HIS A 230 -15.80 -1.57 18.98
CA HIS A 230 -14.47 -2.10 19.24
C HIS A 230 -13.37 -1.31 18.52
N PRO A 231 -12.98 -0.11 19.00
CA PRO A 231 -11.97 0.73 18.34
C PRO A 231 -10.61 0.06 18.13
N ASP A 232 -10.25 -0.89 19.00
CA ASP A 232 -8.99 -1.64 18.94
C ASP A 232 -9.13 -3.02 18.24
N PHE A 233 -10.20 -3.26 17.48
CA PHE A 233 -10.47 -4.58 16.89
C PHE A 233 -9.33 -5.07 16.00
N ALA A 234 -8.66 -4.18 15.26
CA ALA A 234 -7.56 -4.57 14.38
C ALA A 234 -6.41 -5.22 15.18
N GLU A 235 -6.04 -4.66 16.34
CA GLU A 235 -5.03 -5.24 17.22
C GLU A 235 -5.46 -6.60 17.78
N GLN A 236 -6.73 -6.71 18.19
CA GLN A 236 -7.26 -7.89 18.89
C GLN A 236 -7.58 -9.08 17.98
N TYR A 237 -7.90 -8.81 16.71
CA TYR A 237 -8.43 -9.82 15.78
C TYR A 237 -7.61 -9.96 14.50
N LEU A 238 -6.90 -8.93 14.06
CA LEU A 238 -6.10 -8.98 12.82
C LEU A 238 -4.61 -9.13 13.10
N TYR A 239 -4.05 -8.47 14.11
CA TYR A 239 -2.61 -8.52 14.36
C TYR A 239 -2.21 -9.59 15.38
N SER A 240 -3.03 -9.87 16.39
CA SER A 240 -2.72 -10.87 17.44
C SER A 240 -2.52 -12.29 16.89
N ASP A 241 -3.25 -12.66 15.84
CA ASP A 241 -3.21 -13.99 15.22
C ASP A 241 -2.07 -14.14 14.21
N ASN A 242 -1.48 -13.03 13.80
CA ASN A 242 -0.49 -12.95 12.73
C ASN A 242 0.84 -12.43 13.30
N ALA A 243 1.36 -13.12 14.32
CA ALA A 243 2.52 -12.76 15.15
C ALA A 243 3.88 -12.57 14.43
N GLY A 244 3.90 -12.33 13.12
CA GLY A 244 5.05 -11.86 12.35
C GLY A 244 5.15 -10.33 12.25
N PHE A 245 4.10 -9.58 12.61
CA PHE A 245 4.06 -8.12 12.44
C PHE A 245 4.92 -7.31 13.46
N GLY A 246 5.62 -7.96 14.40
CA GLY A 246 6.23 -7.29 15.56
C GLY A 246 7.67 -7.63 15.94
N SER A 247 8.41 -8.49 15.22
CA SER A 247 9.79 -8.82 15.63
C SER A 247 10.71 -9.19 14.47
N SER A 248 11.86 -8.52 14.42
CA SER A 248 12.97 -8.65 13.49
C SER A 248 13.52 -10.09 13.30
N SER A 249 13.61 -10.54 12.04
CA SER A 249 14.78 -11.16 11.38
C SER A 249 14.42 -11.60 9.94
N PRO A 250 15.28 -11.39 8.92
CA PRO A 250 14.96 -11.75 7.54
C PRO A 250 15.33 -13.20 7.27
N SER A 251 14.36 -14.13 7.26
CA SER A 251 14.56 -15.45 6.65
C SER A 251 13.25 -16.22 6.48
N HIS A 252 12.60 -16.04 5.34
CA HIS A 252 12.51 -17.01 4.25
C HIS A 252 11.33 -16.55 3.40
N ALA A 253 11.68 -15.86 2.32
CA ALA A 253 10.74 -15.53 1.27
C ALA A 253 10.03 -16.81 0.82
N ALA A 254 8.71 -16.84 0.98
CA ALA A 254 7.88 -17.64 0.09
C ALA A 254 7.89 -16.90 -1.25
N ASN A 255 8.82 -17.35 -2.09
CA ASN A 255 9.08 -17.09 -3.50
C ASN A 255 8.17 -16.06 -4.20
N GLY A 256 8.79 -14.96 -4.65
CA GLY A 256 8.21 -14.06 -5.65
C GLY A 256 8.65 -12.61 -5.54
N PHE A 257 9.09 -12.15 -4.36
CA PHE A 257 9.28 -10.72 -4.09
C PHE A 257 10.56 -10.47 -3.32
N CYS A 258 11.70 -10.41 -4.03
CA CYS A 258 12.84 -9.51 -3.81
C CYS A 258 14.08 -10.01 -4.57
N ALA A 259 14.39 -9.35 -5.68
CA ALA A 259 15.74 -9.07 -6.16
C ALA A 259 15.62 -7.66 -6.76
N ASP A 260 16.15 -6.60 -6.15
CA ASP A 260 17.58 -6.37 -6.05
C ASP A 260 17.96 -5.47 -4.85
N PHE A 261 18.76 -6.03 -3.95
CA PHE A 261 19.75 -5.26 -3.21
C PHE A 261 21.12 -5.64 -3.75
N SER A 262 21.68 -4.86 -4.68
CA SER A 262 23.13 -4.74 -4.86
C SER A 262 23.51 -3.47 -5.65
N PRO A 263 24.53 -2.71 -5.19
CA PRO A 263 25.01 -1.53 -5.87
C PRO A 263 25.97 -1.92 -7.00
N SER A 264 25.48 -1.98 -8.23
CA SER A 264 26.36 -2.03 -9.39
C SER A 264 26.73 -0.61 -9.82
N GLU A 265 27.69 0.01 -9.13
CA GLU A 265 28.50 1.13 -9.66
C GLU A 265 29.69 1.44 -8.75
N GLN A 266 30.72 0.57 -8.80
CA GLN A 266 32.06 0.88 -8.29
C GLN A 266 33.11 0.40 -9.30
N LYS A 267 33.49 1.32 -10.19
CA LYS A 267 34.72 1.41 -11.03
C LYS A 267 34.45 2.57 -12.01
N LYS A 268 35.14 3.71 -12.03
CA LYS A 268 36.56 4.03 -11.83
C LYS A 268 36.64 5.53 -11.47
N LEU A 269 37.53 5.90 -10.56
CA LEU A 269 38.32 7.14 -10.66
C LEU A 269 39.43 7.03 -9.61
N ASP A 270 40.58 6.53 -10.07
CA ASP A 270 41.89 6.93 -9.56
C ASP A 270 42.26 8.26 -10.23
#